data_AF-A0A4U3M130-F1
#
_entry.id   AF-A0A4U3M130-F1
#
_cell.length_a   1.000
_cell.length_b   1.000
_cell.length_c   1.000
_cell.angle_alpha   90.00
_cell.angle_beta   90.00
_cell.angle_gamma   90.00
#
_symmetry.space_group_name_H-M   'P 1'
#
loop_
_entity.id
_entity.type
_entity.pdbx_description
1 polymer ?
#
loop_
_entity_poly.entity_id
_entity_poly.type
_entity_poly.pdbx_seq_one_letter_code
_entity_poly.pdbx_strand_id
1 'polypeptide(L)' 'MDRSDEDRAITEVIDRLAKQFPRVSVDEVAEVVSQSRPEFDDVPIRDFVPLFVERGAKSRLRAMA' A
#
# COMPACT_ATOMS: atom_id res chain seq x y z
N MET A 1 0.16 -15.67 5.85
CA MET A 1 0.97 -14.93 4.86
C MET A 1 2.38 -14.73 5.42
N ASP A 2 3.42 -15.02 4.65
CA ASP A 2 4.79 -14.64 4.99
C ASP A 2 5.16 -13.28 4.36
N ARG A 3 6.41 -12.82 4.54
CA ARG A 3 6.85 -11.52 4.03
C ARG A 3 6.91 -11.48 2.48
N SER A 4 7.21 -12.60 1.83
CA SER A 4 7.26 -12.68 0.37
C SER A 4 5.86 -12.57 -0.24
N ASP A 5 4.88 -13.26 0.34
CA ASP A 5 3.48 -13.12 -0.04
C ASP A 5 2.98 -11.70 0.20
N GLU A 6 3.33 -11.08 1.33
CA GLU A 6 3.01 -9.68 1.63
C GLU A 6 3.58 -8.74 0.56
N ASP A 7 4.85 -8.87 0.18
CA ASP A 7 5.48 -8.03 -0.85
C ASP A 7 4.73 -8.11 -2.19
N ARG A 8 4.28 -9.32 -2.57
CA ARG A 8 3.45 -9.51 -3.76
C ARG A 8 2.10 -8.82 -3.61
N ALA A 9 1.42 -8.98 -2.47
CA ALA A 9 0.14 -8.33 -2.22
C ALA A 9 0.26 -6.79 -2.19
N ILE A 10 1.37 -6.25 -1.68
CA ILE A 10 1.67 -4.81 -1.71
C ILE A 10 1.86 -4.32 -3.15
N THR A 11 2.52 -5.09 -4.00
CA THR A 11 2.63 -4.77 -5.43
C THR A 11 1.26 -4.69 -6.11
N GLU A 12 0.37 -5.64 -5.82
CA GLU A 12 -1.01 -5.63 -6.32
C GLU A 12 -1.83 -4.44 -5.78
N VAL A 13 -1.55 -3.99 -4.55
CA VAL A 13 -2.12 -2.76 -3.96
C VAL A 13 -1.69 -1.53 -4.74
N ILE A 14 -0.40 -1.39 -5.07
CA ILE A 14 0.13 -0.27 -5.86
C ILE A 14 -0.58 -0.19 -7.21
N ASP A 15 -0.67 -1.31 -7.93
CA ASP A 15 -1.34 -1.38 -9.23
C ASP A 15 -2.81 -0.96 -9.17
N ARG A 16 -3.52 -1.39 -8.13
CA ARG A 16 -4.94 -1.06 -7.92
C ARG A 16 -5.13 0.41 -7.57
N LEU A 17 -4.27 0.97 -6.71
CA LEU A 17 -4.32 2.39 -6.35
C LEU A 17 -3.95 3.28 -7.52
N ALA A 18 -2.93 2.93 -8.32
CA ALA A 18 -2.56 3.67 -9.53
C ALA A 18 -3.73 3.74 -10.52
N LYS A 19 -4.48 2.65 -10.70
CA LYS A 19 -5.71 2.64 -11.52
C LYS A 19 -6.82 3.50 -10.91
N GLN A 20 -6.93 3.56 -9.59
CA GLN A 20 -7.94 4.35 -8.88
C GLN A 20 -7.64 5.85 -8.85
N PHE A 21 -6.37 6.24 -8.87
CA PHE A 21 -5.90 7.62 -8.81
C PHE A 21 -5.09 7.99 -10.06
N PRO A 22 -5.68 8.01 -11.27
CA PRO A 22 -4.95 8.20 -12.53
C PRO A 22 -4.30 9.58 -12.69
N ARG A 23 -4.57 10.53 -11.77
CA ARG A 23 -3.94 11.86 -11.73
C ARG A 23 -2.65 11.89 -10.91
N VAL A 24 -2.40 10.84 -10.10
CA VAL A 24 -1.19 10.68 -9.30
C VAL A 24 -0.26 9.73 -10.05
N SER A 25 1.04 10.03 -10.09
CA SER A 25 2.00 9.16 -10.78
C SER A 25 2.14 7.81 -10.07
N VAL A 26 2.49 6.76 -10.83
CA VAL A 26 2.68 5.41 -10.24
C VAL A 26 3.78 5.42 -9.18
N ASP A 27 4.87 6.17 -9.40
CA ASP A 27 5.99 6.28 -8.46
C ASP A 27 5.54 6.93 -7.14
N GLU A 28 4.69 7.96 -7.22
CA GLU A 28 4.14 8.63 -6.04
C GLU A 28 3.12 7.74 -5.30
N VAL A 29 2.32 6.95 -6.02
CA VAL A 29 1.47 5.93 -5.39
C VAL A 29 2.33 4.89 -4.65
N ALA A 30 3.40 4.39 -5.28
CA ALA A 30 4.31 3.44 -4.67
C ALA A 30 4.97 3.99 -3.40
N GLU A 31 5.40 5.25 -3.43
CA GLU A 31 5.97 5.95 -2.29
C GLU A 31 4.97 6.07 -1.13
N VAL A 32 3.73 6.49 -1.41
CA VAL A 32 2.68 6.61 -0.38
C VAL A 32 2.31 5.25 0.23
N VAL A 33 2.31 4.18 -0.58
CA VAL A 33 2.11 2.81 -0.10
C VAL A 33 3.28 2.38 0.80
N SER A 34 4.52 2.62 0.38
CA SER A 34 5.73 2.32 1.15
C SER A 34 5.72 3.01 2.51
N GLN A 35 5.35 4.28 2.58
CA GLN A 35 5.23 5.05 3.84
C GLN A 35 4.17 4.52 4.80
N SER A 36 3.22 3.71 4.31
CA SER A 36 2.14 3.14 5.12
C SER A 36 2.50 1.78 5.72
N ARG A 37 3.63 1.16 5.35
CA ARG A 37 4.05 -0.20 5.74
C ARG A 37 4.83 -0.30 7.08
N PRO A 38 5.72 0.63 7.45
CA PRO A 38 6.59 0.49 8.63
C PRO A 38 5.86 0.27 9.96
N GLU A 39 4.60 0.71 10.07
CA GLU A 39 3.75 0.50 11.25
C GLU A 39 3.51 -0.99 11.58
N PHE A 40 3.79 -1.91 10.64
CA PHE A 40 3.53 -3.35 10.75
C PHE A 40 4.79 -4.23 10.79
N ASP A 41 5.99 -3.66 10.90
CA ASP A 41 7.23 -4.44 10.80
C ASP A 41 7.39 -5.45 11.93
N ASP A 42 6.97 -5.11 13.15
CA ASP A 42 7.03 -5.98 14.33
C ASP A 42 5.80 -6.90 14.49
N VAL A 43 4.85 -6.86 13.54
CA VAL A 43 3.62 -7.66 13.61
C VAL A 43 3.86 -9.06 13.00
N PRO A 44 3.64 -10.15 13.77
CA PRO A 44 3.90 -11.50 13.29
C PRO A 44 2.80 -12.02 12.33
N ILE A 45 1.57 -11.54 12.46
CA ILE A 45 0.44 -11.92 11.60
C ILE A 45 0.35 -10.92 10.44
N ARG A 46 0.65 -11.37 9.22
CA ARG A 46 0.78 -10.48 8.06
C ARG A 46 -0.39 -10.50 7.10
N ASP A 47 -1.37 -11.39 7.30
CA ASP A 47 -2.51 -11.57 6.37
C ASP A 47 -3.34 -10.30 6.15
N PHE A 48 -3.37 -9.39 7.14
CA PHE A 48 -4.13 -8.14 7.08
C PHE A 48 -3.26 -6.91 6.79
N VAL A 49 -1.94 -7.05 6.76
CA VAL A 49 -1.02 -5.92 6.56
C VAL A 49 -1.28 -5.22 5.21
N PRO A 50 -1.43 -5.94 4.07
CA PRO A 50 -1.73 -5.29 2.79
C PRO A 50 -3.03 -4.49 2.81
N LEU A 51 -4.05 -4.97 3.53
CA LEU A 51 -5.35 -4.29 3.65
C LEU A 51 -5.22 -2.97 4.41
N PHE A 52 -4.48 -2.96 5.52
CA PHE A 52 -4.27 -1.73 6.30
C PHE A 52 -3.38 -0.73 5.57
N VAL A 53 -2.32 -1.21 4.92
CA VAL A 53 -1.45 -0.39 4.08
C VAL A 53 -2.26 0.26 2.95
N GLU A 54 -3.07 -0.51 2.23
CA GLU A 54 -3.95 0.03 1.17
C GLU A 54 -4.90 1.09 1.71
N ARG A 55 -5.53 0.86 2.86
CA ARG A 55 -6.44 1.83 3.49
C ARG A 55 -5.73 3.12 3.87
N GLY A 56 -4.55 3.03 4.48
CA GLY A 56 -3.73 4.20 4.85
C GLY A 56 -3.30 4.99 3.62
N ALA A 57 -2.75 4.31 2.63
CA ALA A 57 -2.31 4.91 1.36
C ALA A 57 -3.47 5.59 0.64
N LYS A 58 -4.62 4.92 0.53
CA LYS A 58 -5.83 5.48 -0.09
C LYS A 58 -6.33 6.75 0.61
N SER A 59 -6.22 6.82 1.94
CA SER A 59 -6.58 8.03 2.68
C SER A 59 -5.63 9.19 2.36
N ARG A 60 -4.33 8.92 2.24
CA ARG A 60 -3.31 9.92 1.87
C ARG A 60 -3.48 10.40 0.42
N LEU A 61 -3.64 9.48 -0.54
CA LEU A 61 -3.85 9.79 -1.96
C LEU A 61 -5.10 10.64 -2.20
N ARG A 62 -6.20 10.41 -1.44
CA ARG A 62 -7.41 11.24 -1.51
C ARG A 62 -7.20 12.68 -1.09
N ALA A 63 -6.21 12.97 -0.24
CA ALA A 63 -5.88 14.33 0.16
C ALA A 63 -5.00 15.05 -0.87
N MET A 64 -4.42 14.31 -1.82
CA MET A 64 -3.51 14.83 -2.86
C MET A 64 -4.20 15.03 -4.21
N ALA A 65 -5.28 14.28 -4.48
CA ALA A 65 -6.03 14.27 -5.74
C ALA A 65 -7.15 15.34 -5.79
#